data_AF-A0A0D2G5U2-F1
#
_entry.id   AF-A0A0D2G5U2-F1
#
_cell.length_a   1.000
_cell.length_b   1.000
_cell.length_c   1.000
_cell.angle_alpha   90.00
_cell.angle_beta   90.00
_cell.angle_gamma   90.00
#
_symmetry.space_group_name_H-M   'P 1'
#
loop_
_entity.id
_entity.type
_entity.pdbx_description
1 polymer ?
#
loop_
_entity_poly.entity_id
_entity_poly.type
_entity_poly.pdbx_seq_one_letter_code
_entity_poly.pdbx_strand_id
1 'polypeptide(L)'
;MVGACVTLWLLSVFRGRNKELMIISCVLMTAGSGALACATPNNMDKLWGLLVLGGLGIGGIVVPASIITTIICPDDLIATVSALTLAIRVIGGSVGYCAYYNVFLAKFNTNVVTYVATAMDKVGITNTTYIVQAITLTGASLILDLKAIPGLANETAYQIVVAAGQLAYSESYKYVYLASIAAGGVSIIAACFLGDINKYMDEHVAVVIE
;
A
#
# COMPACT_ATOMS: atom_id res chain seq x y z
N MET A 1 -4.44 9.47 10.46
CA MET A 1 -5.32 10.39 11.21
C MET A 1 -5.32 11.80 10.60
N VAL A 2 -4.17 12.42 10.35
CA VAL A 2 -4.09 13.75 9.70
C VAL A 2 -4.86 13.84 8.38
N GLY A 3 -4.69 12.85 7.49
CA GLY A 3 -5.41 12.80 6.22
C GLY A 3 -6.94 12.80 6.39
N ALA A 4 -7.46 12.06 7.38
CA ALA A 4 -8.89 12.01 7.68
C ALA A 4 -9.44 13.35 8.19
N CYS A 5 -8.69 14.05 9.04
CA CYS A 5 -9.06 15.38 9.54
C CYS A 5 -9.08 16.42 8.42
N VAL A 6 -8.12 16.38 7.50
CA VAL A 6 -8.06 17.30 6.34
C VAL A 6 -9.22 17.02 5.39
N THR A 7 -9.57 15.76 5.14
CA THR A 7 -10.71 15.41 4.28
C THR A 7 -12.06 15.72 4.93
N LEU A 8 -12.18 15.60 6.25
CA LEU A 8 -13.36 16.05 7.00
C LEU A 8 -13.53 17.58 6.91
N TRP A 9 -12.43 18.32 7.00
CA TRP A 9 -12.45 19.77 6.81
C TRP A 9 -12.83 20.16 5.37
N LEU A 10 -12.25 19.49 4.36
CA LEU A 10 -12.59 19.69 2.95
C LEU A 10 -14.05 19.32 2.64
N LEU A 11 -14.59 18.27 3.24
CA LEU A 11 -16.01 17.92 3.15
C LEU A 11 -16.92 19.00 3.75
N SER A 12 -16.54 19.58 4.89
CA SER A 12 -17.28 20.70 5.50
C SER A 12 -17.25 21.97 4.65
N VAL A 13 -16.16 22.21 3.91
CA VAL A 13 -16.00 23.40 3.05
C VAL A 13 -16.67 23.20 1.67
N PHE A 14 -16.62 21.99 1.08
CA PHE A 14 -17.15 21.68 -0.24
C PHE A 14 -18.50 20.95 -0.22
N ARG A 15 -19.42 21.38 0.65
CA ARG A 15 -20.82 20.90 0.70
C ARG A 15 -21.45 20.90 -0.71
N GLY A 16 -21.64 19.73 -1.30
CA GLY A 16 -22.33 19.54 -2.60
C GLY A 16 -21.49 18.98 -3.75
N ARG A 17 -20.15 18.90 -3.65
CA ARG A 17 -19.24 18.37 -4.70
C ARG A 17 -18.62 17.00 -4.34
N ASN A 18 -19.37 16.15 -3.65
CA ASN A 18 -18.88 14.87 -3.11
C ASN A 18 -18.29 13.94 -4.18
N LYS A 19 -18.86 13.95 -5.40
CA LYS A 19 -18.38 13.17 -6.54
C LYS A 19 -16.97 13.56 -6.96
N GLU A 20 -16.70 14.86 -7.11
CA GLU A 20 -15.39 15.35 -7.53
C GLU A 20 -14.34 15.17 -6.43
N LEU A 21 -14.73 15.30 -5.15
CA LEU A 21 -13.86 15.01 -4.02
C LEU A 21 -13.42 13.53 -4.01
N MET A 22 -14.33 12.60 -4.29
CA MET A 22 -14.01 11.17 -4.39
C MET A 22 -13.09 10.88 -5.58
N ILE A 23 -13.35 11.46 -6.75
CA ILE A 23 -12.49 11.27 -7.94
C ILE A 23 -11.08 11.80 -7.68
N ILE A 24 -10.94 13.02 -7.14
CA ILE A 24 -9.65 13.60 -6.79
C ILE A 24 -8.92 12.73 -5.76
N SER A 25 -9.64 12.20 -4.77
CA SER A 25 -9.05 11.33 -3.74
C SER A 25 -8.60 9.98 -4.31
N CYS A 26 -9.35 9.39 -5.25
CA CYS A 26 -8.95 8.19 -5.99
C CYS A 26 -7.70 8.42 -6.84
N VAL A 27 -7.61 9.57 -7.50
CA VAL A 27 -6.42 9.94 -8.28
C VAL A 27 -5.22 10.16 -7.37
N LEU A 28 -5.38 10.89 -6.26
CA LEU A 28 -4.31 11.13 -5.28
C LEU A 28 -3.82 9.83 -4.63
N MET A 29 -4.73 8.93 -4.27
CA MET A 29 -4.38 7.61 -3.75
C MET A 29 -3.59 6.80 -4.78
N THR A 30 -4.09 6.72 -6.02
CA THR A 30 -3.46 5.93 -7.09
C THR A 30 -2.10 6.49 -7.49
N ALA A 31 -1.99 7.81 -7.61
CA ALA A 31 -0.72 8.48 -7.91
C ALA A 31 0.28 8.35 -6.75
N GLY A 32 -0.18 8.51 -5.50
CA GLY A 32 0.67 8.36 -4.32
C GLY A 32 1.20 6.94 -4.16
N SER A 33 0.34 5.93 -4.24
CA SER A 33 0.73 4.52 -4.14
C SER A 33 1.53 4.04 -5.36
N GLY A 34 1.21 4.51 -6.56
CA GLY A 34 1.96 4.19 -7.78
C GLY A 34 3.35 4.81 -7.82
N ALA A 35 3.50 6.05 -7.33
CA ALA A 35 4.79 6.73 -7.27
C ALA A 35 5.77 6.10 -6.26
N LEU A 36 5.29 5.27 -5.33
CA LEU A 36 6.16 4.42 -4.49
C LEU A 36 6.92 3.37 -5.31
N ALA A 37 6.60 3.15 -6.58
CA ALA A 37 7.44 2.35 -7.48
C ALA A 37 8.85 2.96 -7.68
N CYS A 38 9.04 4.25 -7.41
CA CYS A 38 10.35 4.90 -7.41
C CYS A 38 11.12 4.70 -6.07
N ALA A 39 10.61 3.87 -5.16
CA ALA A 39 11.25 3.59 -3.89
C ALA A 39 12.60 2.92 -4.07
N THR A 40 13.65 3.61 -3.62
CA THR A 40 15.01 3.09 -3.51
C THR A 40 15.50 3.28 -2.07
N PRO A 41 16.41 2.42 -1.54
CA PRO A 41 16.92 2.54 -0.18
C PRO A 41 17.55 3.91 0.13
N ASN A 42 18.03 4.61 -0.91
CA ASN A 42 18.72 5.89 -0.80
C ASN A 42 17.80 7.12 -0.84
N ASN A 43 16.48 6.95 -0.99
CA ASN A 43 15.54 8.05 -1.26
C ASN A 43 14.38 8.10 -0.27
N MET A 44 14.69 7.88 1.02
CA MET A 44 13.70 7.75 2.09
C MET A 44 12.88 9.03 2.32
N ASP A 45 13.49 10.20 2.15
CA ASP A 45 12.84 11.50 2.42
C ASP A 45 11.68 11.78 1.45
N LYS A 46 11.85 11.46 0.16
CA LYS A 46 10.78 11.61 -0.84
C LYS A 46 9.67 10.58 -0.63
N LEU A 47 10.04 9.39 -0.14
CA LEU A 47 9.13 8.30 0.19
C LEU A 47 8.12 8.72 1.28
N TRP A 48 8.56 9.44 2.31
CA TRP A 48 7.67 9.97 3.34
C TRP A 48 6.61 10.92 2.78
N GLY A 49 6.99 11.83 1.89
CA GLY A 49 6.05 12.74 1.23
C GLY A 49 5.00 11.99 0.39
N LEU A 50 5.43 10.97 -0.36
CA LEU A 50 4.55 10.12 -1.15
C LEU A 50 3.60 9.29 -0.27
N LEU A 51 4.08 8.80 0.88
CA LEU A 51 3.28 8.07 1.85
C LEU A 51 2.18 8.95 2.45
N VAL A 52 2.51 10.20 2.78
CA VAL A 52 1.54 11.18 3.29
C VAL A 52 0.49 11.49 2.22
N LEU A 53 0.91 11.68 0.96
CA LEU A 53 0.01 11.92 -0.16
C LEU A 53 -0.96 10.75 -0.37
N GLY A 54 -0.45 9.51 -0.39
CA GLY A 54 -1.27 8.31 -0.50
C GLY A 54 -2.22 8.16 0.69
N GLY A 55 -1.74 8.40 1.91
CA GLY A 55 -2.56 8.36 3.13
C GLY A 55 -3.68 9.40 3.15
N LEU A 56 -3.45 10.58 2.58
CA LEU A 56 -4.47 11.61 2.39
C LEU A 56 -5.55 11.15 1.39
N GLY A 57 -5.14 10.54 0.27
CA GLY A 57 -6.08 9.97 -0.71
C GLY A 57 -6.96 8.86 -0.10
N ILE A 58 -6.38 7.96 0.70
CA ILE A 58 -7.14 6.90 1.40
C ILE A 58 -8.18 7.52 2.35
N GLY A 59 -7.79 8.53 3.13
CA GLY A 59 -8.72 9.25 4.01
C GLY A 59 -9.88 9.88 3.23
N GLY A 60 -9.58 10.44 2.06
CA GLY A 60 -10.54 11.12 1.20
C GLY A 60 -11.54 10.23 0.49
N ILE A 61 -11.30 8.92 0.43
CA ILE A 61 -12.29 7.96 -0.11
C ILE A 61 -13.13 7.40 1.03
N VAL A 62 -12.49 7.08 2.15
CA VAL A 62 -13.10 6.33 3.26
C VAL A 62 -14.14 7.16 3.99
N VAL A 63 -13.80 8.42 4.29
CA VAL A 63 -14.67 9.27 5.09
C VAL A 63 -15.95 9.64 4.33
N PRO A 64 -15.90 10.16 3.07
CA PRO A 64 -17.12 10.44 2.33
C PRO A 64 -17.95 9.19 2.06
N ALA A 65 -17.31 8.06 1.73
CA ALA A 65 -18.04 6.82 1.49
C ALA A 65 -18.86 6.39 2.70
N SER A 66 -18.29 6.43 3.91
CA SER A 66 -19.02 6.12 5.15
C SER A 66 -20.17 7.09 5.39
N ILE A 67 -19.96 8.40 5.22
CA ILE A 67 -21.02 9.42 5.42
C ILE A 67 -22.16 9.20 4.42
N ILE A 68 -21.84 9.01 3.14
CA ILE A 68 -22.82 8.75 2.07
C ILE A 68 -23.65 7.50 2.37
N THR A 69 -23.01 6.40 2.80
CA THR A 69 -23.73 5.18 3.14
C THR A 69 -24.67 5.37 4.32
N THR A 70 -24.31 6.21 5.30
CA THR A 70 -25.18 6.51 6.44
C THR A 70 -26.37 7.39 6.03
N ILE A 71 -26.21 8.31 5.08
CA ILE A 71 -27.29 9.19 4.60
C ILE A 71 -28.34 8.41 3.77
N ILE A 72 -27.91 7.47 2.93
CA ILE A 72 -28.82 6.76 2.00
C ILE A 72 -29.63 5.65 2.70
N CYS A 73 -29.11 5.14 3.82
CA CYS A 73 -29.70 3.96 4.44
C CYS A 73 -30.81 4.33 5.43
N PRO A 74 -31.87 3.50 5.52
CA PRO A 74 -32.92 3.71 6.51
C PRO A 74 -32.35 3.53 7.92
N ASP A 75 -32.85 4.33 8.86
CA ASP A 75 -32.31 4.44 10.22
C ASP A 75 -32.22 3.09 10.96
N ASP A 76 -33.20 2.21 10.72
CA ASP A 76 -33.26 0.85 11.28
C ASP A 76 -32.10 -0.07 10.82
N LEU A 77 -31.41 0.27 9.72
CA LEU A 77 -30.36 -0.55 9.10
C LEU A 77 -28.98 0.13 9.08
N ILE A 78 -28.80 1.29 9.73
CA ILE A 78 -27.50 2.00 9.74
C ILE A 78 -26.38 1.10 10.30
N ALA A 79 -26.67 0.34 11.35
CA ALA A 79 -25.71 -0.56 11.98
C ALA A 79 -25.27 -1.72 11.04
N THR A 80 -26.19 -2.28 10.25
CA THR A 80 -25.89 -3.39 9.36
C THR A 80 -25.13 -2.93 8.11
N VAL A 81 -25.48 -1.75 7.58
CA VAL A 81 -24.81 -1.16 6.43
C VAL A 81 -23.38 -0.72 6.77
N SER A 82 -23.18 -0.10 7.93
CA SER A 82 -21.84 0.27 8.39
C SER A 82 -20.96 -0.96 8.62
N ALA A 83 -21.51 -2.02 9.22
CA ALA A 83 -20.82 -3.30 9.36
C ALA A 83 -20.47 -3.93 8.01
N LEU A 84 -21.40 -3.93 7.04
CA LEU A 84 -21.16 -4.45 5.69
C LEU A 84 -20.03 -3.70 4.97
N THR A 85 -20.00 -2.37 5.10
CA THR A 85 -18.98 -1.51 4.49
C THR A 85 -17.58 -1.84 5.04
N LEU A 86 -17.48 -2.07 6.35
CA LEU A 86 -16.23 -2.49 6.98
C LEU A 86 -15.84 -3.92 6.56
N ALA A 87 -16.80 -4.83 6.47
CA ALA A 87 -16.54 -6.22 6.06
C ALA A 87 -15.97 -6.31 4.64
N ILE A 88 -16.58 -5.61 3.68
CA ILE A 88 -16.09 -5.56 2.29
C ILE A 88 -14.66 -5.03 2.22
N ARG A 89 -14.31 -4.07 3.08
CA ARG A 89 -12.96 -3.52 3.16
C ARG A 89 -11.92 -4.55 3.60
N VAL A 90 -12.24 -5.35 4.61
CA VAL A 90 -11.35 -6.41 5.10
C VAL A 90 -11.15 -7.48 4.02
N ILE A 91 -12.23 -7.83 3.31
CA ILE A 91 -12.18 -8.78 2.17
C ILE A 91 -11.33 -8.23 1.03
N GLY A 92 -11.53 -6.96 0.65
CA GLY A 92 -10.70 -6.31 -0.37
C GLY A 92 -9.22 -6.27 0.02
N GLY A 93 -8.94 -6.04 1.31
CA GLY A 93 -7.58 -6.06 1.85
C GLY A 93 -6.90 -7.43 1.74
N SER A 94 -7.61 -8.53 2.07
CA SER A 94 -7.05 -9.87 1.99
C SER A 94 -6.81 -10.33 0.54
N VAL A 95 -7.76 -10.06 -0.37
CA VAL A 95 -7.61 -10.37 -1.80
C VAL A 95 -6.47 -9.58 -2.42
N GLY A 96 -6.40 -8.28 -2.14
CA GLY A 96 -5.32 -7.41 -2.60
C GLY A 96 -3.96 -7.88 -2.09
N TYR A 97 -3.86 -8.19 -0.79
CA TYR A 97 -2.62 -8.72 -0.20
C TYR A 97 -2.15 -10.00 -0.90
N CYS A 98 -3.03 -10.98 -1.11
CA CYS A 98 -2.67 -12.21 -1.80
C CYS A 98 -2.18 -11.97 -3.24
N ALA A 99 -2.86 -11.12 -4.00
CA ALA A 99 -2.48 -10.79 -5.37
C ALA A 99 -1.09 -10.09 -5.42
N TYR A 100 -0.90 -9.07 -4.60
CA TYR A 100 0.36 -8.33 -4.52
C TYR A 100 1.52 -9.19 -4.01
N TYR A 101 1.26 -10.06 -3.03
CA TYR A 101 2.25 -10.97 -2.49
C TYR A 101 2.73 -11.99 -3.53
N ASN A 102 1.83 -12.52 -4.36
CA ASN A 102 2.21 -13.44 -5.44
C ASN A 102 3.08 -12.74 -6.50
N VAL A 103 2.74 -11.51 -6.89
CA VAL A 103 3.57 -10.70 -7.81
C VAL A 103 4.95 -10.44 -7.21
N PHE A 104 4.99 -10.10 -5.92
CA PHE A 104 6.23 -9.89 -5.19
C PHE A 104 7.10 -11.15 -5.21
N LEU A 105 6.58 -12.31 -4.80
CA LEU A 105 7.35 -13.55 -4.74
C LEU A 105 7.92 -13.98 -6.11
N ALA A 106 7.12 -13.85 -7.17
CA ALA A 106 7.56 -14.21 -8.52
C ALA A 106 8.79 -13.40 -8.97
N LYS A 107 8.83 -12.10 -8.64
CA LYS A 107 9.96 -11.23 -8.97
C LYS A 107 11.10 -11.33 -7.96
N PHE A 108 10.78 -11.46 -6.68
CA PHE A 108 11.75 -11.58 -5.60
C PHE A 108 12.65 -12.80 -5.78
N ASN A 109 12.08 -13.97 -6.08
CA ASN A 109 12.86 -15.20 -6.28
C ASN A 109 13.89 -15.07 -7.42
N THR A 110 13.57 -14.30 -8.46
CA THR A 110 14.52 -14.06 -9.58
C THR A 110 15.59 -13.05 -9.18
N ASN A 111 15.18 -11.91 -8.62
CA ASN A 111 16.09 -10.82 -8.27
C ASN A 111 17.05 -11.20 -7.13
N VAL A 112 16.55 -11.86 -6.09
CA VAL A 112 17.36 -12.26 -4.92
C VAL A 112 18.50 -13.17 -5.35
N VAL A 113 18.27 -14.10 -6.27
CA VAL A 113 19.31 -14.98 -6.82
C VAL A 113 20.36 -14.14 -7.54
N THR A 114 19.97 -13.21 -8.41
CA THR A 114 20.93 -12.39 -9.16
C THR A 114 21.75 -11.47 -8.26
N TYR A 115 21.12 -10.71 -7.38
CA TYR A 115 21.80 -9.70 -6.55
C TYR A 115 22.62 -10.34 -5.42
N VAL A 116 22.06 -11.33 -4.71
CA VAL A 116 22.76 -11.99 -3.60
C VAL A 116 23.88 -12.87 -4.12
N ALA A 117 23.68 -13.65 -5.20
CA ALA A 117 24.75 -14.49 -5.74
C ALA A 117 25.93 -13.63 -6.26
N THR A 118 25.65 -12.50 -6.93
CA THR A 118 26.69 -11.58 -7.41
C THR A 118 27.44 -10.92 -6.24
N ALA A 119 26.75 -10.62 -5.13
CA ALA A 119 27.38 -10.08 -3.94
C ALA A 119 28.26 -11.12 -3.22
N MET A 120 27.81 -12.37 -3.15
CA MET A 120 28.59 -13.47 -2.56
C MET A 120 29.82 -13.83 -3.38
N ASP A 121 29.74 -13.77 -4.71
CA ASP A 121 30.87 -13.96 -5.61
C ASP A 121 31.95 -12.87 -5.40
N LYS A 122 31.54 -11.60 -5.25
CA LYS A 122 32.47 -10.49 -4.92
C LYS A 122 33.16 -10.64 -3.57
N VAL A 123 32.53 -11.32 -2.62
CA VAL A 123 33.08 -11.63 -1.29
C VAL A 123 33.97 -12.89 -1.33
N GLY A 124 34.02 -13.60 -2.45
CA GLY A 124 34.84 -14.80 -2.64
C GLY A 124 34.17 -16.09 -2.17
N ILE A 125 32.84 -16.09 -1.96
CA ILE A 125 32.08 -17.28 -1.56
C ILE A 125 31.37 -17.84 -2.79
N THR A 126 31.96 -18.87 -3.41
CA THR A 126 31.42 -19.54 -4.61
C THR A 126 30.66 -20.83 -4.31
N ASN A 127 30.56 -21.22 -3.03
CA ASN A 127 29.86 -22.44 -2.65
C ASN A 127 28.34 -22.26 -2.77
N THR A 128 27.74 -23.03 -3.68
CA THR A 128 26.30 -22.97 -4.00
C THR A 128 25.41 -23.23 -2.79
N THR A 129 25.84 -24.05 -1.82
CA THR A 129 25.07 -24.33 -0.60
C THR A 129 24.95 -23.10 0.29
N TYR A 130 26.03 -22.32 0.44
CA TYR A 130 26.02 -21.09 1.24
C TYR A 130 25.25 -19.97 0.55
N ILE A 131 25.29 -19.91 -0.78
CA ILE A 131 24.49 -18.96 -1.57
C ILE A 131 22.99 -19.23 -1.40
N VAL A 132 22.56 -20.50 -1.47
CA VAL A 132 21.16 -20.88 -1.24
C VAL A 132 20.73 -20.58 0.20
N GLN A 133 21.58 -20.82 1.19
CA GLN A 133 21.29 -20.45 2.59
C GLN A 133 21.16 -18.93 2.75
N ALA A 134 22.08 -18.15 2.15
CA ALA A 134 22.02 -16.68 2.20
C ALA A 134 20.75 -16.14 1.53
N ILE A 135 20.34 -16.70 0.40
CA ILE A 135 19.08 -16.35 -0.29
C ILE A 135 17.87 -16.67 0.60
N THR A 136 17.87 -17.83 1.25
CA THR A 136 16.76 -18.26 2.12
C THR A 136 16.65 -17.35 3.35
N LEU A 137 17.77 -17.03 3.99
CA LEU A 137 17.83 -16.10 5.13
C LEU A 137 17.45 -14.67 4.71
N THR A 138 17.90 -14.23 3.53
CA THR A 138 17.54 -12.93 2.97
C THR A 138 16.03 -12.87 2.71
N GLY A 139 15.44 -13.91 2.11
CA GLY A 139 13.99 -13.99 1.86
C GLY A 139 13.15 -14.05 3.14
N ALA A 140 13.68 -14.67 4.20
CA ALA A 140 13.06 -14.67 5.52
C ALA A 140 13.34 -13.39 6.34
N SER A 141 14.07 -12.42 5.78
CA SER A 141 14.50 -11.19 6.47
C SER A 141 15.29 -11.44 7.77
N LEU A 142 15.95 -12.60 7.89
CA LEU A 142 16.79 -12.99 9.02
C LEU A 142 18.23 -12.51 8.77
N ILE A 143 18.39 -11.19 8.79
CA ILE A 143 19.65 -10.54 8.41
C ILE A 143 20.77 -10.91 9.39
N LEU A 144 20.48 -11.04 10.68
CA LEU A 144 21.49 -11.38 11.71
C LEU A 144 22.06 -12.78 11.52
N ASP A 145 21.25 -13.73 11.04
CA ASP A 145 21.64 -15.12 10.83
C ASP A 145 22.56 -15.29 9.62
N LEU A 146 22.66 -14.28 8.73
CA LEU A 146 23.66 -14.26 7.66
C LEU A 146 25.10 -14.30 8.20
N LYS A 147 25.33 -13.82 9.43
CA LYS A 147 26.66 -13.89 10.08
C LYS A 147 27.07 -15.32 10.44
N ALA A 148 26.12 -16.25 10.53
CA ALA A 148 26.39 -17.66 10.80
C ALA A 148 27.00 -18.40 9.58
N ILE A 149 26.94 -17.80 8.38
CA ILE A 149 27.51 -18.40 7.17
C ILE A 149 29.04 -18.25 7.20
N PRO A 150 29.80 -19.35 7.03
CA PRO A 150 31.26 -19.30 6.93
C PRO A 150 31.71 -18.38 5.79
N GLY A 151 32.48 -17.33 6.11
CA GLY A 151 32.93 -16.29 5.15
C GLY A 151 32.22 -14.94 5.28
N LEU A 152 31.07 -14.88 5.97
CA LEU A 152 30.32 -13.64 6.24
C LEU A 152 30.51 -13.09 7.66
N ALA A 153 31.39 -13.69 8.45
CA ALA A 153 31.75 -13.19 9.79
C ALA A 153 32.49 -11.84 9.75
N ASN A 154 33.06 -11.47 8.60
CA ASN A 154 33.71 -10.19 8.41
C ASN A 154 32.65 -9.10 8.16
N GLU A 155 32.67 -8.02 8.93
CA GLU A 155 31.61 -7.01 8.92
C GLU A 155 31.45 -6.35 7.54
N THR A 156 32.54 -6.17 6.80
CA THR A 156 32.50 -5.61 5.44
C THR A 156 31.79 -6.53 4.44
N ALA A 157 32.08 -7.83 4.48
CA ALA A 157 31.43 -8.84 3.66
C ALA A 157 29.94 -8.95 3.97
N TYR A 158 29.61 -8.92 5.27
CA TYR A 158 28.23 -8.91 5.75
C TYR A 158 27.45 -7.72 5.19
N GLN A 159 27.96 -6.50 5.35
CA GLN A 159 27.27 -5.29 4.89
C GLN A 159 27.06 -5.28 3.36
N ILE A 160 27.98 -5.83 2.58
CA ILE A 160 27.84 -5.94 1.12
C ILE A 160 26.65 -6.86 0.75
N VAL A 161 26.54 -8.01 1.41
CA VAL A 161 25.44 -8.96 1.16
C VAL A 161 24.10 -8.38 1.65
N VAL A 162 24.10 -7.71 2.81
CA VAL A 162 22.89 -7.04 3.32
C VAL A 162 22.41 -5.93 2.37
N ALA A 163 23.33 -5.08 1.88
CA ALA A 163 23.00 -4.03 0.93
C ALA A 163 22.45 -4.62 -0.39
N ALA A 164 23.03 -5.73 -0.88
CA ALA A 164 22.52 -6.45 -2.05
C ALA A 164 21.12 -7.03 -1.81
N GLY A 165 20.85 -7.57 -0.63
CA GLY A 165 19.52 -8.02 -0.22
C GLY A 165 18.50 -6.86 -0.20
N GLN A 166 18.87 -5.72 0.37
CA GLN A 166 18.01 -4.52 0.38
C GLN A 166 17.69 -4.02 -1.04
N LEU A 167 18.66 -4.06 -1.95
CA LEU A 167 18.45 -3.74 -3.36
C LEU A 167 17.51 -4.75 -4.04
N ALA A 168 17.69 -6.05 -3.79
CA ALA A 168 16.81 -7.09 -4.32
C ALA A 168 15.36 -6.91 -3.84
N TYR A 169 15.16 -6.56 -2.57
CA TYR A 169 13.84 -6.20 -2.03
C TYR A 169 13.27 -4.96 -2.71
N SER A 170 14.05 -3.88 -2.78
CA SER A 170 13.62 -2.62 -3.39
C SER A 170 13.16 -2.81 -4.84
N GLU A 171 13.94 -3.50 -5.67
CA GLU A 171 13.58 -3.79 -7.07
C GLU A 171 12.32 -4.66 -7.19
N SER A 172 12.14 -5.62 -6.29
CA SER A 172 10.99 -6.53 -6.32
C SER A 172 9.70 -5.82 -5.89
N TYR A 173 9.78 -4.91 -4.93
CA TYR A 173 8.63 -4.12 -4.47
C TYR A 173 8.11 -3.13 -5.52
N LYS A 174 8.95 -2.65 -6.45
CA LYS A 174 8.49 -1.74 -7.52
C LYS A 174 7.33 -2.31 -8.31
N TYR A 175 7.39 -3.62 -8.62
CA TYR A 175 6.33 -4.31 -9.35
C TYR A 175 5.02 -4.39 -8.58
N VAL A 176 5.08 -4.46 -7.26
CA VAL A 176 3.89 -4.43 -6.40
C VAL A 176 3.20 -3.07 -6.48
N TYR A 177 3.98 -1.99 -6.38
CA TYR A 177 3.45 -0.63 -6.48
C TYR A 177 2.89 -0.35 -7.89
N LEU A 178 3.54 -0.84 -8.95
CA LEU A 178 3.00 -0.77 -10.31
C LEU A 178 1.70 -1.56 -10.47
N ALA A 179 1.61 -2.77 -9.89
CA ALA A 179 0.38 -3.55 -9.89
C ALA A 179 -0.76 -2.81 -9.16
N SER A 180 -0.45 -2.03 -8.11
CA SER A 180 -1.45 -1.23 -7.39
C SER A 180 -2.11 -0.15 -8.24
N ILE A 181 -1.43 0.33 -9.30
CA ILE A 181 -1.99 1.32 -10.23
C ILE A 181 -3.19 0.73 -10.98
N ALA A 182 -3.17 -0.57 -11.30
CA ALA A 182 -4.30 -1.21 -11.98
C ALA A 182 -5.55 -1.23 -11.09
N ALA A 183 -5.41 -1.58 -9.80
CA ALA A 183 -6.51 -1.53 -8.85
C ALA A 183 -7.01 -0.10 -8.61
N GLY A 184 -6.10 0.88 -8.54
CA GLY A 184 -6.46 2.30 -8.47
C GLY A 184 -7.15 2.82 -9.73
N GLY A 185 -6.78 2.32 -10.91
CA GLY A 185 -7.47 2.65 -12.16
C GLY A 185 -8.94 2.20 -12.15
N VAL A 186 -9.21 0.98 -11.68
CA VAL A 186 -10.58 0.48 -11.51
C VAL A 186 -11.37 1.32 -10.52
N SER A 187 -10.76 1.77 -9.41
CA SER A 187 -11.44 2.62 -8.43
C SER A 187 -11.73 4.03 -8.97
N ILE A 188 -10.86 4.59 -9.80
CA ILE A 188 -11.12 5.87 -10.50
C ILE A 188 -12.31 5.72 -11.45
N ILE A 189 -12.33 4.65 -12.25
CA ILE A 189 -13.45 4.38 -13.16
C ILE A 189 -14.75 4.22 -12.38
N ALA A 190 -14.75 3.43 -11.29
CA ALA A 190 -15.92 3.26 -10.43
C ALA A 190 -16.39 4.59 -9.81
N ALA A 191 -15.46 5.47 -9.41
CA ALA A 191 -15.79 6.81 -8.89
C ALA A 191 -16.43 7.72 -9.95
N CYS A 192 -16.09 7.57 -11.23
CA CYS A 192 -16.74 8.31 -12.32
C CYS A 192 -18.22 7.92 -12.50
N PHE A 193 -18.56 6.65 -12.24
CA PHE A 193 -19.92 6.12 -12.31
C PHE A 193 -20.75 6.38 -11.04
N LEU A 194 -20.20 7.03 -10.02
CA LEU A 194 -20.99 7.45 -8.86
C LEU A 194 -22.08 8.45 -9.31
N GLY A 195 -23.34 8.12 -9.04
CA GLY A 195 -24.49 8.99 -9.30
C GLY A 195 -24.53 10.18 -8.34
N ASP A 196 -25.27 11.23 -8.71
CA ASP A 196 -25.44 12.40 -7.84
C ASP A 196 -26.27 12.05 -6.60
N ILE A 197 -25.65 12.18 -5.44
CA ILE A 197 -26.25 11.90 -4.12
C ILE A 197 -26.89 13.17 -3.54
N ASN A 198 -26.76 14.31 -4.23
CA ASN A 198 -27.38 15.59 -3.85
C ASN A 198 -28.90 15.49 -3.62
N LYS A 199 -29.58 14.52 -4.24
CA LYS A 199 -31.02 14.28 -4.07
C LYS A 199 -31.39 13.54 -2.77
N TYR A 200 -30.41 12.93 -2.09
CA TYR A 200 -30.59 12.21 -0.82
C TYR A 200 -29.96 12.97 0.35
N MET A 201 -29.29 14.09 0.09
CA MET A 201 -28.65 14.93 1.10
C MET A 201 -29.67 15.92 1.66
N ASP A 202 -30.80 15.37 2.10
CA ASP A 202 -31.87 16.12 2.75
C ASP A 202 -31.42 16.38 4.20
N GLU A 203 -31.80 17.51 4.81
CA GLU A 203 -31.47 17.91 6.19
C GLU A 203 -32.09 16.98 7.27
N HIS A 204 -32.30 15.71 6.94
CA HIS A 204 -32.86 14.70 7.83
C HIS A 204 -31.79 14.25 8.83
N VAL A 205 -32.05 14.55 10.11
CA VAL A 205 -31.20 14.14 11.23
C VAL A 205 -31.80 12.86 11.81
N ALA A 206 -31.13 11.73 11.56
CA ALA A 206 -31.53 10.40 12.03
C ALA A 206 -31.57 10.24 13.57
N VAL A 207 -30.88 11.13 14.31
CA VAL A 207 -30.80 11.05 15.77
C VAL A 207 -31.05 12.43 16.37
N VAL A 208 -32.26 12.64 16.89
CA VAL A 208 -32.51 13.67 17.90
C VAL A 208 -31.95 13.11 19.21
N ILE A 209 -30.86 13.71 19.69
CA ILE A 209 -30.33 13.41 21.01
C ILE A 209 -31.23 14.16 22.01
N GLU A 210 -32.20 13.48 22.61
CA GLU A 210 -32.83 13.90 23.87
C GLU A 210 -32.08 13.32 25.06
#